data_AF-A0AAZ3NXZ0-F1
#
_entry.id   AF-A0AAZ3NXZ0-F1
#
_cell.length_a   1.000
_cell.length_b   1.000
_cell.length_c   1.000
_cell.angle_alpha   90.00
_cell.angle_beta   90.00
_cell.angle_gamma   90.00
#
_symmetry.space_group_name_H-M   'P 1'
#
loop_
_entity.id
_entity.type
_entity.pdbx_description
1 polymer ?
#
loop_
_entity_poly.entity_id
_entity_poly.type
_entity_poly.pdbx_seq_one_letter_code
_entity_poly.pdbx_strand_id
1 'polypeptide(L)'
;MLESSSVETGEPSRRTTISAAPHQSGLYGRVAIRKPLLNKRHMTARFEFAKRHLTDSQSMRNKLLWSVETKIELFGLNTKCHIWRKLGTILTVKHGGGSIMLWGCFSAAGTGRLMRIEGKMNGAKYKEMLQSAQNLRLG
;
A
#
# COMPACT_ATOMS: atom_id res chain seq x y z
N MET A 1 -11.93 13.26 -53.98
CA MET A 1 -11.39 14.08 -52.87
C MET A 1 -11.35 13.17 -51.64
N LEU A 2 -10.19 12.57 -51.39
CA LEU A 2 -9.93 11.71 -50.22
C LEU A 2 -8.48 11.99 -49.86
N GLU A 3 -8.29 12.93 -48.92
CA GLU A 3 -6.99 13.23 -48.34
C GLU A 3 -6.60 12.09 -47.41
N SER A 4 -5.49 11.42 -47.72
CA SER A 4 -4.82 10.49 -46.81
C SER A 4 -4.05 11.29 -45.76
N SER A 5 -4.51 11.26 -44.51
CA SER A 5 -3.76 11.83 -43.39
C SER A 5 -2.54 10.97 -43.06
N SER A 6 -1.36 11.47 -43.34
CA SER A 6 -0.09 10.86 -42.95
C SER A 6 0.08 10.90 -41.43
N VAL A 7 0.28 9.74 -40.81
CA VAL A 7 0.67 9.64 -39.39
C VAL A 7 2.11 10.12 -39.27
N GLU A 8 2.32 11.30 -38.68
CA GLU A 8 3.65 11.78 -38.30
C GLU A 8 4.28 10.80 -37.30
N THR A 9 5.24 10.02 -37.77
CA THR A 9 6.03 9.13 -36.93
C THR A 9 7.25 9.93 -36.46
N GLY A 10 7.30 10.30 -35.18
CA GLY A 10 8.38 11.10 -34.61
C GLY A 10 9.77 10.47 -34.79
N GLU A 11 10.80 11.31 -34.90
CA GLU A 11 12.19 10.86 -35.13
C GLU A 11 12.73 9.94 -34.01
N PRO A 12 13.49 8.89 -34.37
CA PRO A 12 14.12 8.01 -33.39
C PRO A 12 15.27 8.74 -32.65
N SER A 13 14.99 9.20 -31.44
CA SER A 13 16.00 9.83 -30.58
C SER A 13 16.84 8.81 -29.81
N ARG A 14 18.13 9.11 -29.61
CA ARG A 14 19.05 8.27 -28.82
C ARG A 14 18.69 8.36 -27.33
N ARG A 15 18.75 7.24 -26.60
CA ARG A 15 18.48 7.18 -25.14
C ARG A 15 19.27 8.22 -24.34
N THR A 16 20.50 8.51 -24.76
CA THR A 16 21.37 9.52 -24.14
C THR A 16 20.74 10.91 -24.17
N THR A 17 20.15 11.30 -25.30
CA THR A 17 19.44 12.58 -25.48
C THR A 17 18.21 12.69 -24.58
N ILE A 18 17.44 11.60 -24.47
CA ILE A 18 16.24 11.55 -23.60
C ILE A 18 16.62 11.69 -22.11
N SER A 19 17.75 11.12 -21.69
CA SER A 19 18.20 11.17 -20.28
C SER A 19 18.95 12.46 -19.90
N ALA A 20 19.48 13.21 -20.87
CA ALA A 20 20.32 14.38 -20.62
C ALA A 20 19.55 15.52 -19.94
N ALA A 21 18.37 15.87 -20.46
CA ALA A 21 17.55 16.96 -19.91
C ALA A 21 17.06 16.70 -18.46
N PRO A 22 16.56 15.49 -18.10
CA PRO A 22 16.27 15.14 -16.71
C PRO A 22 17.48 15.23 -15.78
N HIS A 23 18.65 14.74 -16.23
CA HIS A 23 19.88 14.79 -15.42
C HIS A 23 20.35 16.22 -15.16
N GLN A 24 20.28 17.12 -16.16
CA GLN A 24 20.57 18.55 -15.98
C GLN A 24 19.68 19.20 -14.91
N SER A 25 18.44 18.70 -14.74
CA SER A 25 17.50 19.15 -13.70
C SER A 25 17.66 18.41 -12.35
N GLY A 26 18.64 17.51 -12.23
CA GLY A 26 18.91 16.70 -11.04
C GLY A 26 17.91 15.56 -10.80
N LEU A 27 17.18 15.14 -11.85
CA LEU A 27 16.23 14.03 -11.78
C LEU A 27 16.89 12.73 -12.24
N TYR A 28 16.69 11.66 -11.47
CA TYR A 28 17.23 10.34 -11.78
C TYR A 28 16.12 9.30 -11.79
N GLY A 29 16.23 8.32 -12.69
CA GLY A 29 15.32 7.18 -12.74
C GLY A 29 15.41 6.36 -11.46
N ARG A 30 14.33 6.29 -10.69
CA ARG A 30 14.26 5.53 -9.44
C ARG A 30 12.94 4.78 -9.34
N VAL A 31 12.96 3.64 -8.67
CA VAL A 31 11.71 2.95 -8.30
C VAL A 31 10.94 3.82 -7.32
N ALA A 32 9.65 4.01 -7.60
CA ALA A 32 8.75 4.67 -6.68
C ALA A 32 8.61 3.83 -5.40
N ILE A 33 8.92 4.43 -4.24
CA ILE A 33 8.71 3.80 -2.93
C ILE A 33 7.50 4.47 -2.30
N ARG A 34 6.47 3.68 -1.99
CA ARG A 34 5.27 4.13 -1.29
C ARG A 34 5.48 3.93 0.21
N LYS A 35 5.73 5.02 0.95
CA LYS A 35 5.81 5.00 2.42
C LYS A 35 4.97 6.14 2.98
N PRO A 36 4.18 5.92 4.05
CA PRO A 36 3.53 7.03 4.72
C PRO A 36 4.59 7.94 5.32
N LEU A 37 4.40 9.25 5.17
CA LEU A 37 5.22 10.24 5.86
C LEU A 37 4.91 10.17 7.36
N LEU A 38 5.93 9.98 8.18
CA LEU A 38 5.80 9.92 9.64
C LEU A 38 6.24 11.25 10.24
N ASN A 39 5.38 11.84 11.07
CA ASN A 39 5.76 12.98 11.89
C ASN A 39 6.52 12.51 13.15
N LYS A 40 7.26 13.41 13.82
CA LYS A 40 8.02 13.14 15.05
C LYS A 40 7.17 12.44 16.11
N ARG A 41 5.92 12.90 16.31
CA ARG A 41 4.95 12.27 17.23
C ARG A 41 4.72 10.78 16.92
N HIS A 42 4.53 10.43 15.64
CA HIS A 42 4.32 9.03 15.24
C HIS A 42 5.59 8.20 15.45
N MET A 43 6.76 8.77 15.19
CA MET A 43 8.05 8.10 15.40
C MET A 43 8.25 7.78 16.88
N THR A 44 8.07 8.76 17.77
CA THR A 44 8.17 8.56 19.22
C THR A 44 7.18 7.52 19.72
N ALA A 45 5.91 7.63 19.33
CA ALA A 45 4.87 6.68 19.76
C ALA A 45 5.16 5.24 19.31
N ARG A 46 5.63 5.05 18.07
CA ARG A 46 6.02 3.73 17.55
C ARG A 46 7.25 3.17 18.28
N PHE A 47 8.23 4.02 18.56
CA PHE A 47 9.42 3.62 19.30
C PHE A 47 9.11 3.18 20.73
N GLU A 48 8.29 3.95 21.45
CA GLU A 48 7.84 3.61 22.80
C GLU A 48 6.96 2.36 22.84
N PHE A 49 6.14 2.14 21.81
CA PHE A 49 5.39 0.87 21.66
C PHE A 49 6.35 -0.31 21.47
N ALA A 50 7.33 -0.19 20.57
CA ALA A 50 8.29 -1.26 20.31
C ALA A 50 9.13 -1.61 21.55
N LYS A 51 9.59 -0.60 22.30
CA LYS A 51 10.31 -0.81 23.57
C LYS A 51 9.47 -1.57 24.60
N ARG A 52 8.22 -1.16 24.80
CA ARG A 52 7.31 -1.77 25.79
C ARG A 52 7.02 -3.24 25.49
N HIS A 53 6.87 -3.59 24.22
CA HIS A 53 6.50 -4.94 23.78
C HIS A 53 7.70 -5.81 23.36
N LEU A 54 8.94 -5.31 23.54
CA LEU A 54 10.16 -6.02 23.14
C LEU A 54 10.33 -7.35 23.90
N THR A 55 10.02 -7.32 25.19
CA THR A 55 10.17 -8.45 26.13
C THR A 55 8.87 -9.27 26.28
N ASP A 56 7.83 -8.98 25.48
CA ASP A 56 6.58 -9.74 25.52
C ASP A 56 6.84 -11.23 25.29
N SER A 57 6.36 -12.06 26.19
CA SER A 57 6.50 -13.52 26.10
C SER A 57 5.73 -14.08 24.91
N GLN A 58 6.15 -15.26 24.45
CA GLN A 58 5.44 -15.96 23.38
C GLN A 58 3.98 -16.27 23.77
N SER A 59 3.72 -16.60 25.04
CA SER A 59 2.37 -16.86 25.54
C SER A 59 1.47 -15.62 25.49
N MET A 60 2.02 -14.42 25.73
CA MET A 60 1.29 -13.17 25.54
C MET A 60 1.00 -12.90 24.06
N ARG A 61 2.00 -13.10 23.19
CA ARG A 61 1.85 -12.92 21.74
C ARG A 61 0.83 -13.87 21.13
N ASN A 62 0.74 -15.10 21.63
CA ASN A 62 -0.22 -16.10 21.16
C ASN A 62 -1.68 -15.72 21.47
N LYS A 63 -1.91 -14.88 22.49
CA LYS A 63 -3.24 -14.37 22.85
C LYS A 63 -3.69 -13.18 21.98
N LEU A 64 -2.78 -12.61 21.18
CA LEU A 64 -3.10 -11.47 20.33
C LEU A 64 -3.91 -11.92 19.11
N LEU A 65 -5.02 -11.22 18.89
CA LEU A 65 -5.78 -11.29 17.65
C LEU A 65 -5.44 -10.06 16.83
N TRP A 66 -4.79 -10.26 15.69
CA TRP A 66 -4.47 -9.22 14.73
C TRP A 66 -5.64 -9.06 13.78
N SER A 67 -6.01 -7.82 13.47
CA SER A 67 -7.03 -7.51 12.46
C SER A 67 -6.49 -6.48 11.48
N VAL A 68 -6.86 -6.61 10.22
CA VAL A 68 -6.46 -5.68 9.16
C VAL A 68 -7.57 -5.51 8.14
N GLU A 69 -7.64 -4.30 7.58
CA GLU A 69 -8.44 -4.00 6.40
C GLU A 69 -7.50 -3.83 5.21
N THR A 70 -7.75 -4.55 4.12
CA THR A 70 -6.95 -4.47 2.91
C THR A 70 -7.83 -4.17 1.70
N LYS A 71 -7.31 -3.29 0.83
CA LYS A 71 -7.92 -2.97 -0.46
C LYS A 71 -7.18 -3.75 -1.53
N ILE A 72 -7.89 -4.62 -2.23
CA ILE A 72 -7.37 -5.33 -3.40
C ILE A 72 -7.92 -4.64 -4.65
N GLU A 73 -7.02 -4.10 -5.47
CA GLU A 73 -7.37 -3.43 -6.72
C GLU A 73 -7.48 -4.46 -7.84
N LEU A 74 -8.53 -4.37 -8.66
CA LEU A 74 -8.75 -5.30 -9.79
C LEU A 74 -7.71 -5.06 -10.88
N PHE A 75 -7.41 -3.78 -11.14
CA PHE A 75 -6.36 -3.33 -12.05
C PHE A 75 -5.33 -2.54 -11.25
N GLY A 76 -4.36 -3.27 -10.71
CA GLY A 76 -3.37 -2.71 -9.81
C GLY A 76 -2.24 -3.70 -9.57
N LEU A 77 -1.67 -4.24 -10.64
CA LEU A 77 -0.33 -4.79 -10.51
C LEU A 77 0.54 -3.64 -10.00
N ASN A 78 1.13 -3.84 -8.82
CA ASN A 78 2.20 -3.03 -8.25
C ASN A 78 3.43 -3.09 -9.16
N THR A 79 3.28 -2.70 -10.42
CA THR A 79 4.37 -2.59 -11.36
C THR A 79 5.33 -1.58 -10.77
N LYS A 80 6.60 -1.96 -10.72
CA LYS A 80 7.67 -1.06 -10.30
C LYS A 80 7.66 0.14 -11.25
N CYS A 81 6.99 1.22 -10.87
CA CYS A 81 6.97 2.43 -11.65
C CYS A 81 8.33 3.11 -11.48
N HIS A 82 9.11 3.14 -12.57
CA HIS A 82 10.31 3.96 -12.65
C HIS A 82 9.89 5.40 -12.91
N ILE A 83 10.25 6.28 -11.98
CA ILE A 83 9.93 7.70 -12.02
C ILE A 83 11.22 8.51 -11.97
N TRP A 84 11.25 9.63 -12.67
CA TRP A 84 12.33 10.61 -12.59
C TRP A 84 12.05 11.54 -11.40
N ARG A 85 12.84 11.45 -10.32
CA ARG A 85 12.62 12.27 -9.11
C ARG A 85 13.92 12.70 -8.42
N LYS A 86 13.82 13.78 -7.62
CA LYS A 86 14.84 14.17 -6.63
C LYS A 86 14.77 13.27 -5.40
N LEU A 87 15.84 13.26 -4.59
CA LEU A 87 15.90 12.49 -3.35
C LEU A 87 14.85 13.02 -2.35
N GLY A 88 14.09 12.12 -1.72
CA GLY A 88 13.13 12.47 -0.65
C GLY A 88 11.66 12.63 -1.08
N THR A 89 11.32 12.64 -2.37
CA THR A 89 9.93 12.81 -2.83
C THR A 89 9.15 11.49 -2.79
N ILE A 90 8.03 11.42 -2.06
CA ILE A 90 7.12 10.27 -2.03
C ILE A 90 5.90 10.58 -2.90
N LEU A 91 5.54 9.66 -3.81
CA LEU A 91 4.38 9.80 -4.70
C LEU A 91 3.22 8.93 -4.25
N THR A 92 2.01 9.47 -4.39
CA THR A 92 0.75 8.77 -4.19
C THR A 92 -0.01 8.79 -5.52
N VAL A 93 -0.11 7.65 -6.19
CA VAL A 93 -0.97 7.50 -7.38
C VAL A 93 -2.04 6.49 -7.02
N LYS A 94 -3.32 6.87 -7.20
CA LYS A 94 -4.46 5.94 -7.16
C LYS A 94 -4.85 5.64 -8.60
N HIS A 95 -4.82 4.37 -9.01
CA HIS A 95 -5.35 3.97 -10.31
C HIS A 95 -6.86 3.72 -10.21
N GLY A 96 -7.59 4.06 -11.28
CA GLY A 96 -8.99 3.65 -11.48
C GLY A 96 -9.07 2.18 -11.90
N GLY A 97 -10.27 1.59 -11.87
CA GLY A 97 -10.47 0.17 -12.23
C GLY A 97 -11.23 -0.67 -11.20
N GLY A 98 -11.74 -0.05 -10.13
CA GLY A 98 -12.50 -0.73 -9.09
C GLY A 98 -11.61 -1.49 -8.09
N SER A 99 -12.16 -1.78 -6.93
CA SER A 99 -11.46 -2.47 -5.85
C SER A 99 -12.42 -3.14 -4.90
N ILE A 100 -12.00 -4.26 -4.32
CA ILE A 100 -12.68 -4.88 -3.18
C ILE A 100 -11.95 -4.52 -1.89
N MET A 101 -12.71 -4.24 -0.84
CA MET A 101 -12.19 -4.02 0.50
C MET A 101 -12.52 -5.24 1.35
N LEU A 102 -11.51 -5.82 1.98
CA LEU A 102 -11.63 -7.01 2.79
C LEU A 102 -11.18 -6.70 4.21
N TRP A 103 -11.92 -7.22 5.18
CA TRP A 103 -11.50 -7.32 6.57
C TRP A 103 -11.05 -8.74 6.84
N GLY A 104 -9.93 -8.90 7.53
CA GLY A 104 -9.47 -10.20 8.00
C GLY A 104 -8.83 -10.08 9.37
N CYS A 105 -8.77 -11.20 10.07
CA CYS A 105 -8.04 -11.31 11.32
C CYS A 105 -7.26 -12.62 11.37
N PHE A 106 -6.24 -12.69 12.23
CA PHE A 106 -5.48 -13.91 12.48
C PHE A 106 -4.90 -13.88 13.90
N SER A 107 -4.70 -15.06 14.48
CA SER A 107 -4.00 -15.25 15.76
C SER A 107 -2.87 -16.27 15.56
N ALA A 108 -2.14 -16.60 16.63
CA ALA A 108 -1.18 -17.70 16.58
C ALA A 108 -1.83 -19.06 16.26
N ALA A 109 -3.13 -19.22 16.52
CA ALA A 109 -3.88 -20.43 16.21
C ALA A 109 -4.24 -20.55 14.72
N GLY A 110 -4.23 -19.44 13.97
CA GLY A 110 -4.47 -19.45 12.54
C GLY A 110 -5.23 -18.23 12.01
N THR A 111 -5.71 -18.35 10.79
CA THR A 111 -6.44 -17.28 10.08
C THR A 111 -7.92 -17.31 10.43
N GLY A 112 -8.47 -16.14 10.73
CA GLY A 112 -9.89 -15.95 10.93
C GLY A 112 -10.67 -15.75 9.65
N ARG A 113 -11.97 -15.46 9.80
CA ARG A 113 -12.85 -15.24 8.65
C ARG A 113 -12.42 -13.99 7.88
N LEU A 114 -12.27 -14.14 6.57
CA LEU A 114 -12.11 -13.03 5.63
C LEU A 114 -13.50 -12.55 5.19
N MET A 115 -13.79 -11.27 5.41
CA MET A 115 -15.10 -10.67 5.15
C MET A 115 -14.98 -9.52 4.15
N ARG A 116 -15.85 -9.52 3.14
CA ARG A 116 -15.98 -8.39 2.22
C ARG A 116 -16.68 -7.23 2.92
N ILE A 117 -16.08 -6.05 2.84
CA ILE A 117 -16.68 -4.81 3.32
C ILE A 117 -17.38 -4.13 2.16
N GLU A 118 -18.70 -3.95 2.28
CA GLU A 118 -19.51 -3.22 1.33
C GLU A 118 -19.71 -1.78 1.81
N GLY A 119 -19.26 -0.82 0.99
CA GLY A 119 -19.30 0.60 1.30
C GLY A 119 -18.30 1.01 2.39
N LYS A 120 -18.67 2.03 3.17
CA LYS A 120 -17.84 2.55 4.27
C LYS A 120 -18.05 1.71 5.52
N MET A 121 -16.94 1.27 6.15
CA MET A 121 -17.00 0.59 7.44
C MET A 121 -17.64 1.51 8.48
N ASN A 122 -18.58 0.98 9.26
CA ASN A 122 -19.17 1.66 10.41
C ASN A 122 -18.78 0.94 11.71
N GLY A 123 -18.86 1.64 12.85
CA GLY A 123 -18.44 1.07 14.13
C GLY A 123 -19.27 -0.14 14.58
N ALA A 124 -20.55 -0.22 14.22
CA ALA A 124 -21.42 -1.33 14.58
C ALA A 124 -21.03 -2.62 13.85
N LYS A 125 -20.88 -2.55 12.51
CA LYS A 125 -20.40 -3.66 11.68
C LYS A 125 -19.02 -4.12 12.13
N TYR A 126 -18.12 -3.18 12.47
CA TYR A 126 -16.81 -3.54 12.98
C TYR A 126 -16.89 -4.35 14.29
N LYS A 127 -17.78 -3.96 15.22
CA LYS A 127 -18.00 -4.71 16.46
C LYS A 127 -18.55 -6.11 16.21
N GLU A 128 -19.53 -6.26 15.32
CA GLU A 128 -20.06 -7.58 14.93
C GLU A 128 -18.96 -8.46 14.31
N MET A 129 -18.16 -7.90 13.41
CA MET A 129 -17.04 -8.62 12.79
C MET A 129 -16.02 -9.08 13.83
N LEU A 130 -15.68 -8.20 14.79
CA LEU A 130 -14.76 -8.55 15.86
C LEU A 130 -15.33 -9.64 16.77
N GLN A 131 -16.62 -9.56 17.15
CA GLN A 131 -17.29 -10.59 17.95
C GLN A 131 -17.28 -11.94 17.25
N SER A 132 -17.57 -11.96 15.94
CA SER A 132 -17.53 -13.20 15.15
C SER A 132 -16.15 -13.87 15.12
N ALA A 133 -15.08 -13.09 15.31
CA ALA A 133 -13.70 -13.55 15.30
C ALA A 133 -13.13 -13.91 16.68
N GLN A 134 -13.83 -13.61 17.78
CA GLN A 134 -13.34 -13.89 19.14
C GLN A 134 -13.14 -15.38 19.42
N ASN A 135 -13.83 -16.26 18.70
CA ASN A 135 -13.70 -17.71 18.80
C ASN A 135 -12.27 -18.21 18.47
N LEU A 136 -11.45 -17.42 17.75
CA LEU A 136 -10.05 -17.75 17.41
C LEU A 136 -9.04 -17.54 18.56
N ARG A 137 -9.50 -16.98 19.68
CA ARG A 137 -8.68 -16.81 20.91
C ARG A 137 -8.82 -17.97 21.89
N LEU A 138 -9.82 -18.84 21.68
CA LEU A 138 -10.17 -19.93 22.60
C LEU A 138 -9.74 -21.31 22.10
N GLY A 139 -9.12 -21.38 20.92
CA GLY A 139 -8.54 -22.60 20.34
C GLY A 139 -7.09 -22.80 20.77
#